data_AF-A0A344TKL2-F1
#
_entry.id   AF-A0A344TKL2-F1
#
_cell.length_a   1.000
_cell.length_b   1.000
_cell.length_c   1.000
_cell.angle_alpha   90.00
_cell.angle_beta   90.00
_cell.angle_gamma   90.00
#
_symmetry.space_group_name_H-M   'P 1'
#
loop_
_entity.id
_entity.type
_entity.pdbx_description
1 polymer ?
#
loop_
_entity_poly.entity_id
_entity_poly.type
_entity_poly.pdbx_seq_one_letter_code
_entity_poly.pdbx_strand_id
1 'polypeptide(L)'
;MNNPARKSSPRRLWTLYAAAVLLMSVSCKKEEPNLDCDDGTCCGSVQAGRFKFIQQVENAPADFSRNGGFNFSSEANTPMRDIIVCDVNAFDVSKLKHTSTFGTNTPPPYKYRVWGKIYQSLDARSFAGLPVYMINVEKVEEVK
;
A
#
# COMPACT_ATOMS: atom_id res chain seq x y z
N MET A 1 14.34 -34.97 70.51
CA MET A 1 15.47 -35.58 69.76
C MET A 1 15.26 -35.29 68.28
N ASN A 2 16.33 -34.91 67.60
CA ASN A 2 16.36 -34.11 66.37
C ASN A 2 15.93 -34.84 65.08
N ASN A 3 15.36 -34.06 64.17
CA ASN A 3 14.97 -34.41 62.80
C ASN A 3 16.17 -34.22 61.83
N PRO A 4 16.41 -35.10 60.83
CA PRO A 4 17.26 -34.75 59.70
C PRO A 4 16.48 -34.64 58.38
N ALA A 5 16.71 -33.50 57.75
CA ALA A 5 16.15 -33.00 56.50
C ALA A 5 16.54 -33.79 55.25
N ARG A 6 15.63 -33.83 54.28
CA ARG A 6 15.81 -34.37 52.93
C ARG A 6 16.51 -33.32 52.05
N LYS A 7 17.76 -33.56 51.65
CA LYS A 7 18.52 -32.70 50.70
C LYS A 7 17.89 -32.77 49.29
N SER A 8 17.30 -31.67 48.83
CA SER A 8 16.89 -31.49 47.44
C SER A 8 18.09 -31.11 46.57
N SER A 9 18.34 -31.90 45.52
CA SER A 9 19.42 -31.73 44.54
C SER A 9 19.22 -30.44 43.70
N PRO A 10 20.26 -29.59 43.52
CA PRO A 10 20.13 -28.24 42.96
C PRO A 10 20.18 -28.17 41.42
N ARG A 11 20.26 -29.31 40.71
CA ARG A 11 20.57 -29.33 39.26
C ARG A 11 19.37 -29.31 38.30
N ARG A 12 18.13 -29.45 38.80
CA ARG A 12 16.92 -29.47 37.94
C ARG A 12 16.21 -28.13 37.78
N LEU A 13 16.50 -27.17 38.66
CA LEU A 13 15.79 -25.88 38.65
C LEU A 13 16.29 -24.94 37.55
N TRP A 14 17.58 -25.02 37.21
CA TRP A 14 18.21 -24.13 36.22
C TRP A 14 17.78 -24.43 34.77
N THR A 15 17.44 -25.69 34.47
CA THR A 15 17.05 -26.11 33.11
C THR A 15 15.66 -25.61 32.72
N LEU A 16 14.78 -25.37 33.70
CA LEU A 16 13.41 -24.89 33.45
C LEU A 16 13.36 -23.38 33.17
N TYR A 17 14.27 -22.60 33.76
CA TYR A 17 14.32 -21.15 33.52
C TYR A 17 14.83 -20.78 32.13
N ALA A 18 15.78 -21.55 31.57
CA ALA A 18 16.31 -21.29 30.23
C ALA A 18 15.26 -21.54 29.12
N ALA A 19 14.36 -22.52 29.30
CA ALA A 19 13.32 -22.84 28.32
C ALA A 19 12.19 -21.79 28.29
N ALA A 20 11.89 -21.14 29.41
CA ALA A 20 10.82 -20.15 29.51
C ALA A 20 11.16 -18.82 28.80
N VAL A 21 12.44 -18.44 28.75
CA VAL A 21 12.87 -17.17 28.12
C VAL A 21 12.88 -17.26 26.59
N LEU A 22 13.10 -18.45 26.02
CA LEU A 22 13.14 -18.63 24.56
C LEU A 22 11.75 -18.59 23.89
N LEU A 23 10.67 -18.81 24.64
CA LEU A 23 9.30 -18.87 24.11
C LEU A 23 8.60 -17.49 24.00
N MET A 24 9.21 -16.41 24.51
CA MET A 24 8.69 -15.05 24.31
C MET A 24 9.19 -14.38 23.04
N SER A 25 9.90 -15.13 22.18
CA SER A 25 10.22 -14.74 20.80
C SER A 25 8.99 -14.86 19.89
N VAL A 26 7.81 -14.46 20.38
CA VAL A 26 6.66 -14.25 19.52
C VAL A 26 7.04 -13.14 18.57
N SER A 27 7.25 -13.55 17.32
CA SER A 27 7.46 -12.70 16.17
C SER A 27 6.33 -11.67 16.12
N CYS A 28 6.56 -10.50 16.71
CA CYS A 28 5.82 -9.30 16.37
C CYS A 28 6.17 -9.01 14.92
N LYS A 29 5.42 -9.62 14.00
CA LYS A 29 5.25 -9.03 12.67
C LYS A 29 4.74 -7.63 12.96
N LYS A 30 5.58 -6.63 12.68
CA LYS A 30 5.17 -5.24 12.63
C LYS A 30 3.97 -5.23 11.68
N GLU A 31 2.77 -5.08 12.22
CA GLU A 31 1.62 -4.69 11.41
C GLU A 31 2.07 -3.40 10.74
N GLU A 32 2.27 -3.48 9.43
CA GLU A 32 2.34 -2.27 8.62
C GLU A 32 1.07 -1.50 8.95
N PRO A 33 1.17 -0.22 9.37
CA PRO A 33 0.00 0.54 9.73
C PRO A 33 -0.91 0.49 8.52
N ASN A 34 -2.04 -0.22 8.65
CA ASN A 34 -3.10 -0.21 7.68
C ASN A 34 -3.71 1.18 7.82
N LEU A 35 -3.08 2.15 7.14
CA LEU A 35 -3.47 3.54 7.20
C LEU A 35 -4.78 3.61 6.43
N ASP A 36 -5.87 3.46 7.18
CA ASP A 36 -7.21 3.46 6.62
C ASP A 36 -7.42 4.78 5.88
N CYS A 37 -7.44 4.70 4.56
CA CYS A 37 -7.41 5.86 3.67
C CYS A 37 -8.72 5.98 2.90
N ASP A 38 -9.81 5.92 3.67
CA ASP A 38 -11.17 6.04 3.16
C ASP A 38 -11.54 7.45 2.73
N ASP A 39 -10.96 8.47 3.37
CA ASP A 39 -11.22 9.88 3.06
C ASP A 39 -10.17 10.51 2.13
N GLY A 40 -9.15 9.75 1.72
CA GLY A 40 -8.06 10.20 0.85
C GLY A 40 -6.98 11.02 1.56
N THR A 41 -7.09 11.27 2.88
CA THR A 41 -6.10 12.07 3.64
C THR A 41 -4.70 11.48 3.63
N CYS A 42 -4.56 10.17 3.38
CA CYS A 42 -3.26 9.52 3.24
C CYS A 42 -2.49 9.95 1.97
N CYS A 43 -3.16 10.57 0.99
CA CYS A 43 -2.57 10.88 -0.32
C CYS A 43 -1.72 12.15 -0.34
N GLY A 44 -1.57 12.86 0.78
CA GLY A 44 -0.72 14.05 0.90
C GLY A 44 0.33 13.88 1.99
N SER A 45 1.61 13.88 1.62
CA SER A 45 2.74 13.57 2.51
C SER A 45 2.95 14.48 3.73
N VAL A 46 2.36 15.68 3.82
CA VAL A 46 2.75 16.62 4.90
C VAL A 46 1.64 17.57 5.38
N GLN A 47 0.58 17.75 4.60
CA GLN A 47 -0.55 18.61 4.97
C GLN A 47 -1.81 17.82 4.71
N ALA A 48 -2.71 17.79 5.69
CA ALA A 48 -4.06 17.23 5.56
C ALA A 48 -4.81 18.02 4.48
N GLY A 49 -4.53 17.69 3.22
CA GLY A 49 -5.23 18.21 2.07
C GLY A 49 -6.68 17.74 2.14
N ARG A 50 -7.58 18.58 1.67
CA ARG A 50 -8.98 18.20 1.52
C ARG A 50 -9.10 17.38 0.26
N PHE A 51 -9.55 16.14 0.42
CA PHE A 51 -9.81 15.24 -0.67
C PHE A 51 -11.30 15.00 -0.81
N LYS A 52 -11.73 14.75 -2.05
CA LYS A 52 -13.08 14.33 -2.36
C LYS A 52 -13.00 12.97 -3.04
N PHE A 53 -13.64 11.96 -2.46
CA PHE A 53 -13.82 10.67 -3.13
C PHE A 53 -14.58 10.86 -4.46
N ILE A 54 -14.05 10.26 -5.53
CA ILE A 54 -14.63 10.34 -6.86
C ILE A 54 -15.25 8.99 -7.23
N GLN A 55 -14.44 7.92 -7.19
CA GLN A 55 -14.89 6.58 -7.53
C GLN A 55 -13.90 5.53 -7.03
N GLN A 56 -14.38 4.30 -6.90
CA GLN A 56 -13.54 3.10 -6.83
C GLN A 56 -13.34 2.55 -8.23
N VAL A 57 -12.14 2.08 -8.53
CA VAL A 57 -11.82 1.37 -9.76
C VAL A 57 -11.50 -0.07 -9.44
N GLU A 58 -12.02 -0.97 -10.26
CA GLU A 58 -11.80 -2.40 -10.13
C GLU A 58 -11.32 -2.95 -11.47
N ASN A 59 -10.20 -3.71 -11.44
CA ASN A 59 -9.64 -4.35 -12.61
C ASN A 59 -9.39 -3.37 -13.79
N ALA A 60 -9.07 -2.12 -13.47
CA ALA A 60 -8.95 -1.06 -14.43
C ALA A 60 -7.65 -1.21 -15.24
N PRO A 61 -7.73 -1.29 -16.58
CA PRO A 61 -6.54 -1.39 -17.41
C PRO A 61 -5.76 -0.08 -17.40
N ALA A 62 -4.47 -0.16 -17.08
CA ALA A 62 -3.58 0.99 -17.01
C ALA A 62 -2.12 0.63 -17.34
N ASP A 63 -1.33 1.67 -17.61
CA ASP A 63 0.13 1.61 -17.69
C ASP A 63 0.76 2.46 -16.60
N PHE A 64 1.94 2.04 -16.13
CA PHE A 64 2.66 2.79 -15.11
C PHE A 64 3.58 3.84 -15.74
N SER A 65 3.23 5.11 -15.55
CA SER A 65 3.92 6.29 -16.08
C SER A 65 5.29 6.50 -15.43
N ARG A 66 6.20 7.17 -16.14
CA ARG A 66 7.47 7.65 -15.57
C ARG A 66 7.28 8.72 -14.49
N ASN A 67 6.12 9.37 -14.47
CA ASN A 67 5.82 10.45 -13.52
C ASN A 67 5.27 9.94 -12.18
N GLY A 68 5.29 8.63 -11.91
CA GLY A 68 4.76 8.05 -10.66
C GLY A 68 3.23 8.00 -10.63
N GLY A 69 2.60 7.91 -11.80
CA GLY A 69 1.15 7.83 -11.98
C GLY A 69 0.72 6.66 -12.86
N PHE A 70 -0.57 6.41 -12.94
CA PHE A 70 -1.17 5.45 -13.87
C PHE A 70 -1.83 6.16 -15.04
N ASN A 71 -1.54 5.69 -16.24
CA ASN A 71 -2.22 6.04 -17.48
C ASN A 71 -3.32 5.01 -17.75
N PHE A 72 -4.55 5.33 -17.39
CA PHE A 72 -5.72 4.48 -17.57
C PHE A 72 -6.21 4.44 -19.03
N SER A 73 -6.83 3.31 -19.37
CA SER A 73 -7.63 3.15 -20.59
C SER A 73 -8.86 4.04 -20.59
N SER A 74 -9.32 4.41 -21.78
CA SER A 74 -10.65 4.98 -21.96
C SER A 74 -11.76 4.06 -21.44
N GLU A 75 -11.54 2.75 -21.47
CA GLU A 75 -12.50 1.75 -20.96
C GLU A 75 -12.61 1.74 -19.44
N ALA A 76 -11.61 2.26 -18.72
CA ALA A 76 -11.60 2.29 -17.26
C ALA A 76 -12.57 3.35 -16.68
N ASN A 77 -13.16 4.21 -17.52
CA ASN A 77 -14.11 5.25 -17.14
C ASN A 77 -13.64 6.08 -15.93
N THR A 78 -12.39 6.54 -15.97
CA THR A 78 -11.79 7.38 -14.93
C THR A 78 -11.97 8.87 -15.24
N PRO A 79 -11.96 9.76 -14.22
CA PRO A 79 -12.15 11.20 -14.45
C PRO A 79 -11.06 11.83 -15.32
N MET A 80 -9.86 11.26 -15.29
CA MET A 80 -8.74 11.60 -16.15
C MET A 80 -7.96 10.35 -16.53
N ARG A 81 -7.26 10.39 -17.67
CA ARG A 81 -6.40 9.28 -18.10
C ARG A 81 -5.16 9.16 -17.24
N ASP A 82 -4.52 10.27 -16.89
CA ASP A 82 -3.34 10.28 -16.03
C ASP A 82 -3.75 10.62 -14.60
N ILE A 83 -3.45 9.71 -13.66
CA ILE A 83 -3.78 9.85 -12.25
C ILE A 83 -2.55 9.53 -11.42
N ILE A 84 -2.21 10.44 -10.51
CA ILE A 84 -1.01 10.35 -9.68
C ILE A 84 -1.23 9.32 -8.58
N VAL A 85 -0.22 8.51 -8.26
CA VAL A 85 -0.33 7.56 -7.13
C VAL A 85 -0.17 8.30 -5.80
N CYS A 86 -0.95 7.94 -4.80
CA CYS A 86 -0.80 8.48 -3.45
C CYS A 86 0.57 8.15 -2.84
N ASP A 87 1.12 9.07 -2.05
CA ASP A 87 2.46 8.92 -1.47
C ASP A 87 2.63 7.62 -0.66
N VAL A 88 1.56 7.18 0.02
CA VAL A 88 1.55 5.91 0.77
C VAL A 88 1.76 4.67 -0.10
N ASN A 89 1.38 4.69 -1.37
CA ASN A 89 1.59 3.56 -2.29
C ASN A 89 2.83 3.77 -3.17
N ALA A 90 3.49 4.94 -3.11
CA ALA A 90 4.60 5.30 -4.00
C ALA A 90 5.72 4.27 -3.98
N PHE A 91 6.07 3.74 -2.80
CA PHE A 91 7.11 2.73 -2.65
C PHE A 91 6.74 1.41 -3.35
N ASP A 92 5.49 0.97 -3.23
CA ASP A 92 5.06 -0.31 -3.83
C ASP A 92 4.93 -0.22 -5.34
N VAL A 93 4.38 0.87 -5.85
CA VAL A 93 4.27 1.07 -7.31
C VAL A 93 5.63 1.39 -7.95
N SER A 94 6.60 1.93 -7.21
CA SER A 94 7.94 2.22 -7.75
C SER A 94 8.70 0.98 -8.24
N LYS A 95 8.29 -0.21 -7.79
CA LYS A 95 8.85 -1.50 -8.21
C LYS A 95 8.32 -1.95 -9.57
N LEU A 96 7.23 -1.35 -10.05
CA LEU A 96 6.64 -1.66 -11.34
C LEU A 96 7.53 -1.14 -12.47
N LYS A 97 7.57 -1.88 -13.57
CA LYS A 97 8.28 -1.42 -14.76
C LYS A 97 7.47 -0.30 -15.39
N HIS A 98 8.13 0.78 -15.77
CA HIS A 98 7.46 1.84 -16.53
C HIS A 98 7.01 1.28 -17.88
N THR A 99 5.72 1.38 -18.13
CA THR A 99 5.10 0.98 -19.38
C THR A 99 4.44 2.19 -20.00
N SER A 100 4.44 2.23 -21.33
CA SER A 100 4.03 3.41 -22.06
C SER A 100 3.38 2.98 -23.35
N THR A 101 2.09 2.69 -23.29
CA THR A 101 1.31 2.44 -24.47
C THR A 101 0.72 3.76 -24.98
N PHE A 102 1.55 4.54 -25.66
CA PHE A 102 1.08 5.60 -26.55
C PHE A 102 0.89 4.99 -27.94
N GLY A 103 -0.33 4.60 -28.31
CA GLY A 103 -0.51 4.05 -29.65
C GLY A 103 -1.89 3.53 -30.01
N THR A 104 -2.20 3.72 -31.29
CA THR A 104 -3.40 3.47 -32.10
C THR A 104 -3.92 2.02 -32.15
N ASN A 105 -3.32 1.08 -31.43
CA ASN A 105 -3.77 -0.30 -31.42
C ASN A 105 -4.99 -0.40 -30.49
N THR A 106 -6.08 -0.95 -31.00
CA THR A 106 -7.33 -1.09 -30.26
C THR A 106 -7.54 -2.55 -29.86
N PRO A 107 -7.62 -2.89 -28.57
CA PRO A 107 -7.24 -2.08 -27.41
C PRO A 107 -5.70 -2.08 -27.19
N PRO A 108 -5.12 -0.97 -26.67
CA PRO A 108 -3.70 -0.92 -26.33
C PRO A 108 -3.39 -2.00 -25.28
N PRO A 109 -2.27 -2.74 -25.35
CA PRO A 109 -1.98 -3.78 -24.36
C PRO A 109 -1.50 -3.14 -23.05
N TYR A 110 -2.42 -2.51 -22.33
CA TYR A 110 -2.23 -2.03 -20.96
C TYR A 110 -1.62 -3.14 -20.13
N LYS A 111 -0.45 -2.87 -19.54
CA LYS A 111 0.35 -3.90 -18.88
C LYS A 111 -0.10 -4.20 -17.45
N TYR A 112 -0.98 -3.37 -16.89
CA TYR A 112 -1.43 -3.51 -15.52
C TYR A 112 -2.96 -3.49 -15.40
N ARG A 113 -3.45 -4.24 -14.42
CA ARG A 113 -4.79 -4.12 -13.84
C ARG A 113 -4.67 -3.48 -12.47
N VAL A 114 -5.43 -2.42 -12.24
CA VAL A 114 -5.37 -1.62 -11.02
C VAL A 114 -6.71 -1.65 -10.30
N TRP A 115 -6.65 -1.82 -8.99
CA TRP A 115 -7.77 -1.62 -8.07
C TRP A 115 -7.41 -0.54 -7.07
N GLY A 116 -8.38 0.29 -6.73
CA GLY A 116 -8.16 1.35 -5.76
C GLY A 116 -9.25 2.40 -5.75
N LYS A 117 -9.01 3.45 -4.95
CA LYS A 117 -9.93 4.57 -4.76
C LYS A 117 -9.32 5.84 -5.34
N ILE A 118 -10.07 6.52 -6.20
CA ILE A 118 -9.66 7.78 -6.82
C ILE A 118 -10.24 8.94 -6.02
N TYR A 119 -9.37 9.89 -5.69
CA TYR A 119 -9.69 11.12 -4.99
C TYR A 119 -9.31 12.32 -5.83
N GLN A 120 -10.10 13.39 -5.73
CA GLN A 120 -9.71 14.71 -6.21
C GLN A 120 -9.11 15.49 -5.04
N SER A 121 -7.93 16.07 -5.25
CA SER A 121 -7.41 17.09 -4.33
C SER A 121 -8.16 18.40 -4.54
N LEU A 122 -8.73 18.96 -3.47
CA LEU A 122 -9.43 20.24 -3.52
C LEU A 122 -8.47 21.42 -3.37
N ASP A 123 -7.27 21.16 -2.87
CA ASP A 123 -6.25 22.19 -2.59
C ASP A 123 -5.14 22.21 -3.66
N ALA A 124 -4.93 21.11 -4.40
CA ALA A 124 -3.97 21.06 -5.50
C ALA A 124 -4.61 21.38 -6.85
N ARG A 125 -3.85 22.10 -7.69
CA ARG A 125 -4.17 22.36 -9.10
C ARG A 125 -2.95 22.07 -9.94
N SER A 126 -3.18 21.60 -11.16
CA SER A 126 -2.09 21.48 -12.13
C SER A 126 -1.55 22.87 -12.52
N PHE A 127 -0.42 22.91 -13.21
CA PHE A 127 0.12 24.16 -13.76
C PHE A 127 -0.89 24.91 -14.67
N ALA A 128 -1.80 24.18 -15.32
CA ALA A 128 -2.87 24.74 -16.15
C ALA A 128 -4.16 25.06 -15.37
N GLY A 129 -4.15 24.98 -14.03
CA GLY A 129 -5.33 25.22 -13.18
C GLY A 129 -6.35 24.06 -13.16
N LEU A 130 -6.03 22.92 -13.75
CA LEU A 130 -6.94 21.77 -13.80
C LEU A 130 -6.99 21.04 -12.44
N PRO A 131 -8.11 20.35 -12.13
CA PRO A 131 -8.18 19.45 -10.98
C PRO A 131 -7.05 18.41 -11.00
N VAL A 132 -6.52 18.09 -9.82
CA VAL A 132 -5.55 17.01 -9.64
C VAL A 132 -6.26 15.81 -9.02
N TYR A 133 -6.09 14.64 -9.65
CA TYR A 133 -6.61 13.38 -9.16
C TYR A 133 -5.47 12.49 -8.66
N MET A 134 -5.75 11.77 -7.58
CA MET A 134 -4.82 10.84 -6.95
C MET A 134 -5.51 9.50 -6.74
N ILE A 135 -4.77 8.39 -6.81
CA ILE A 135 -5.29 7.05 -6.56
C ILE A 135 -4.58 6.40 -5.37
N ASN A 136 -5.37 5.99 -4.37
CA ASN A 136 -4.92 5.05 -3.36
C ASN A 136 -5.05 3.64 -3.94
N VAL A 137 -3.92 2.98 -4.12
CA VAL A 137 -3.81 1.71 -4.82
C VAL A 137 -3.95 0.57 -3.82
N GLU A 138 -5.00 -0.24 -3.99
CA GLU A 138 -5.24 -1.42 -3.16
C GLU A 138 -4.56 -2.65 -3.74
N LYS A 139 -4.51 -2.75 -5.07
CA LYS A 139 -3.93 -3.90 -5.77
C LYS A 139 -3.47 -3.51 -7.18
N VAL A 140 -2.35 -4.07 -7.61
CA VAL A 140 -1.88 -4.00 -9.00
C VAL A 140 -1.46 -5.40 -9.46
N GLU A 141 -1.88 -5.79 -10.65
CA GLU A 141 -1.45 -7.04 -11.29
C GLU A 141 -0.87 -6.77 -12.68
N GLU A 142 0.25 -7.41 -13.01
CA GLU A 142 0.81 -7.41 -14.36
C GLU A 142 0.04 -8.39 -15.25
N VAL A 143 -0.38 -7.92 -16.43
CA VAL A 143 -1.05 -8.73 -17.45
C VAL A 143 0.02 -9.45 -18.27
N LYS A 144 -0.06 -10.78 -18.31
CA LYS A 144 0.84 -11.65 -19.08
C LYS A 144 0.47 -11.70 -20.55
#